data_AF-A0A402A8L9-F1
#
_entry.id   AF-A0A402A8L9-F1
#
_cell.length_a   1.000
_cell.length_b   1.000
_cell.length_c   1.000
_cell.angle_alpha   90.00
_cell.angle_beta   90.00
_cell.angle_gamma   90.00
#
_symmetry.space_group_name_H-M   'P 1'
#
loop_
_entity.id
_entity.type
_entity.pdbx_description
1 polymer ?
#
loop_
_entity_poly.entity_id
_entity_poly.type
_entity_poly.pdbx_seq_one_letter_code
_entity_poly.pdbx_strand_id
1 'polypeptide(L)' 'MRAYFAELYQRRIVEPLSREKTSSARREIIAASAAGALFGLLFWWLNHDLSPSAEDMGEFYWRLMAMGSEGMIR' A
#
# COMPACT_ATOMS: atom_id res chain seq x y z
N MET A 1 1.38 2.61 -14.66
CA MET A 1 2.10 2.60 -13.36
C MET A 1 1.25 2.11 -12.19
N ARG A 2 0.06 2.67 -11.90
CA ARG A 2 -0.79 2.20 -10.78
C ARG A 2 -1.08 0.69 -10.79
N ALA A 3 -1.48 0.13 -11.94
CA ALA A 3 -1.74 -1.31 -12.08
C ALA A 3 -0.49 -2.17 -11.79
N TYR A 4 0.69 -1.69 -12.16
CA TYR A 4 1.96 -2.36 -11.89
C TYR A 4 2.28 -2.42 -10.38
N PHE A 5 2.11 -1.31 -9.66
CA PHE A 5 2.27 -1.29 -8.20
C PHE A 5 1.22 -2.14 -7.48
N ALA A 6 -0.02 -2.19 -8.00
CA ALA A 6 -1.08 -3.03 -7.45
C ALA A 6 -0.75 -4.53 -7.59
N GLU A 7 -0.25 -4.94 -8.75
CA GLU A 7 0.21 -6.32 -8.99
C GLU A 7 1.36 -6.70 -8.04
N LEU A 8 2.34 -5.81 -7.87
CA LEU A 8 3.46 -6.04 -6.95
C LEU A 8 3.00 -6.14 -5.49
N TYR A 9 2.10 -5.24 -5.05
CA TYR A 9 1.57 -5.27 -3.69
C TYR A 9 0.76 -6.55 -3.43
N GLN A 10 -0.08 -6.96 -4.39
CA GLN A 10 -0.84 -8.21 -4.31
C GLN A 10 0.09 -9.41 -4.14
N ARG A 11 1.11 -9.56 -5.00
CA ARG A 11 2.03 -10.71 -4.98
C ARG A 11 2.97 -10.75 -3.78
N ARG A 12 3.47 -9.58 -3.35
CA ARG A 12 4.55 -9.50 -2.36
C ARG A 12 4.06 -9.29 -0.94
N ILE A 13 2.87 -8.74 -0.77
CA ILE A 13 2.33 -8.40 0.55
C ILE A 13 1.05 -9.18 0.82
N VAL A 14 0.05 -9.10 -0.06
CA VAL A 14 -1.28 -9.70 0.22
C VAL A 14 -1.26 -11.23 0.14
N GLU A 15 -0.68 -11.80 -0.91
CA GLU A 15 -0.61 -13.27 -1.11
C GLU A 15 0.15 -13.99 0.02
N PRO A 16 1.34 -13.53 0.47
CA PRO A 16 2.02 -14.14 1.62
C PRO A 16 1.24 -14.04 2.93
N LEU A 17 0.44 -12.99 3.12
CA LEU A 17 -0.44 -12.80 4.29
C LEU A 17 -1.74 -13.62 4.21
N SER A 18 -2.06 -14.20 3.04
CA SER A 18 -3.34 -14.88 2.76
C SER A 18 -3.51 -16.27 3.40
N ARG A 19 -2.80 -16.58 4.50
CA ARG A 19 -3.15 -17.74 5.35
C ARG A 19 -4.52 -17.56 6.01
N GLU A 20 -5.07 -16.34 6.03
CA GLU A 20 -6.41 -16.03 6.50
C GLU A 20 -7.44 -15.94 5.35
N LYS A 21 -8.65 -16.45 5.59
CA LYS A 21 -9.79 -16.61 4.66
C LYS A 21 -10.36 -15.28 4.12
N THR A 22 -9.57 -14.48 3.41
CA THR A 22 -10.06 -13.31 2.68
C THR A 22 -10.42 -13.68 1.24
N SER A 23 -11.53 -13.16 0.71
CA SER A 23 -11.93 -13.40 -0.69
C SER A 23 -10.96 -12.70 -1.66
N SER A 24 -10.81 -13.27 -2.87
CA SER A 24 -9.94 -12.70 -3.92
C SER A 24 -10.30 -11.24 -4.26
N ALA A 25 -11.59 -10.94 -4.39
CA ALA A 25 -12.06 -9.58 -4.64
C ALA A 25 -11.66 -8.59 -3.53
N ARG A 26 -11.69 -9.00 -2.26
CA ARG A 26 -11.26 -8.15 -1.14
C ARG A 26 -9.75 -7.88 -1.20
N ARG A 27 -8.96 -8.89 -1.59
CA ARG A 27 -7.50 -8.77 -1.76
C ARG A 27 -7.14 -7.79 -2.88
N GLU A 28 -7.81 -7.88 -4.02
CA GLU A 28 -7.61 -6.96 -5.14
C GLU A 28 -7.93 -5.51 -4.77
N ILE A 29 -9.02 -5.28 -4.02
CA ILE A 29 -9.37 -3.95 -3.51
C ILE A 29 -8.29 -3.42 -2.57
N ILE A 30 -7.81 -4.24 -1.62
CA ILE A 30 -6.74 -3.85 -0.69
C ILE A 30 -5.47 -3.50 -1.47
N ALA A 31 -5.07 -4.33 -2.44
CA ALA A 31 -3.89 -4.10 -3.23
C ALA A 31 -3.98 -2.83 -4.10
N ALA A 32 -5.13 -2.60 -4.73
CA ALA A 32 -5.37 -1.42 -5.53
C ALA A 32 -5.38 -0.12 -4.69
N SER A 33 -5.92 -0.19 -3.46
CA SER A 33 -5.90 0.92 -2.51
C SER A 33 -4.49 1.21 -2.02
N ALA A 34 -3.72 0.19 -1.64
CA ALA A 34 -2.36 0.32 -1.17
C ALA A 34 -1.43 0.91 -2.25
N ALA A 35 -1.50 0.37 -3.46
CA ALA A 35 -0.73 0.88 -4.60
C ALA A 35 -1.12 2.30 -5.00
N GLY A 36 -2.42 2.64 -4.89
CA GLY A 36 -2.88 4.02 -5.10
C GLY A 36 -2.29 4.99 -4.08
N ALA A 37 -2.31 4.61 -2.79
CA ALA A 37 -1.73 5.39 -1.71
C ALA A 37 -0.22 5.57 -1.88
N LEU A 38 0.52 4.51 -2.20
CA LEU A 38 1.96 4.57 -2.46
C LEU A 38 2.27 5.49 -3.64
N PHE A 39 1.54 5.35 -4.75
CA PHE A 39 1.73 6.19 -5.91
C PHE A 39 1.48 7.67 -5.61
N GLY A 40 0.39 7.99 -4.90
CA GLY A 40 0.09 9.36 -4.50
C GLY A 40 1.16 9.95 -3.58
N LEU A 41 1.65 9.15 -2.63
CA LEU A 41 2.70 9.56 -1.70
C LEU A 41 4.03 9.82 -2.40
N LEU A 42 4.46 8.92 -3.29
CA LEU A 42 5.68 9.09 -4.10
C LEU A 42 5.55 10.28 -5.05
N PHE A 43 4.39 10.47 -5.67
CA PHE A 43 4.15 11.62 -6.52
C PHE A 43 4.29 12.92 -5.73
N TRP A 44 3.65 13.01 -4.55
CA TRP A 44 3.79 14.19 -3.70
C TRP A 44 5.26 14.44 -3.31
N TRP A 45 5.97 13.38 -2.88
CA TRP A 45 7.36 13.47 -2.43
C TRP A 45 8.32 13.93 -3.53
N LEU A 46 8.15 13.42 -4.75
CA LEU A 46 8.91 13.84 -5.92
C LEU A 46 8.66 15.31 -6.29
N ASN A 47 7.48 15.85 -5.97
CA ASN A 47 7.14 17.25 -6.21
C ASN A 47 7.49 18.18 -5.03
N HIS A 48 8.05 17.65 -3.94
CA HIS A 48 8.46 18.39 -2.74
C HIS A 48 9.94 18.15 -2.43
N ASP A 49 10.78 18.18 -3.47
CA ASP A 49 12.24 18.12 -3.37
C ASP A 49 12.79 16.92 -2.61
N LEU A 50 12.08 15.78 -2.65
CA LEU A 50 12.45 14.58 -1.92
C LEU A 50 12.63 14.83 -0.42
N SER A 51 11.85 15.76 0.15
CA SER A 51 11.77 16.03 1.57
C SER A 51 10.42 15.56 2.11
N PRO A 52 10.38 14.74 3.19
CA PRO A 52 11.45 14.27 4.08
C PRO A 52 12.25 13.06 3.53
N SER A 53 13.11 12.41 4.32
CA SER A 53 13.97 11.31 3.84
C SER A 53 13.19 10.10 3.32
N ALA A 54 13.85 9.23 2.56
CA ALA A 54 13.23 8.01 2.03
C ALA A 54 12.76 7.08 3.15
N GLU A 55 13.53 6.96 4.24
CA GLU A 55 13.15 6.22 5.43
C GLU A 55 11.87 6.78 6.08
N ASP A 56 11.80 8.10 6.26
CA ASP A 56 10.63 8.77 6.86
C ASP A 56 9.38 8.57 6.00
N MET A 57 9.53 8.66 4.68
CA MET A 57 8.44 8.41 3.73
C MET A 57 7.96 6.95 3.76
N GLY A 58 8.88 6.00 3.94
CA GLY A 58 8.55 4.60 4.17
C GLY A 58 7.75 4.39 5.45
N GLU A 59 8.13 5.07 6.54
CA GLU A 59 7.38 5.02 7.80
C GLU A 59 5.98 5.62 7.66
N PHE A 60 5.83 6.75 6.96
CA PHE A 60 4.52 7.34 6.69
C PHE A 60 3.61 6.40 5.90
N TYR A 61 4.13 5.78 4.85
CA TYR A 61 3.37 4.80 4.07
C TYR A 61 2.94 3.61 4.94
N TRP A 62 3.85 3.07 5.74
CA TRP A 62 3.56 1.96 6.63
C TRP A 62 2.44 2.30 7.63
N ARG A 63 2.52 3.47 8.28
CA ARG A 63 1.49 3.93 9.22
C ARG A 63 0.14 4.15 8.54
N LEU A 64 0.13 4.71 7.34
CA LEU A 64 -1.08 4.89 6.53
C LEU A 64 -1.76 3.55 6.24
N MET A 65 -0.98 2.53 5.88
CA MET A 65 -1.52 1.20 5.60
C MET A 65 -1.93 0.44 6.87
N ALA A 66 -1.17 0.57 7.96
CA ALA A 66 -1.46 -0.08 9.24
C ALA A 66 -2.81 0.38 9.83
N MET A 67 -3.08 1.69 9.81
CA MET A 67 -4.37 2.25 10.25
C MET A 67 -5.55 1.77 9.39
N GLY A 68 -5.31 1.57 8.09
CA GLY A 68 -6.33 1.01 7.18
C GLY A 68 -6.61 -0.48 7.43
N SER A 69 -5.59 -1.27 7.80
CA SER A 69 -5.75 -2.70 8.05
C SER A 69 -6.50 -3.02 9.34
N GLU A 70 -6.32 -2.25 10.42
CA GLU A 70 -7.06 -2.47 11.68
C GLU A 70 -8.57 -2.23 11.52
N GLY A 71 -8.97 -1.29 10.65
CA GLY A 71 -10.38 -1.03 10.35
C GLY A 71 -11.03 -2.02 9.38
N MET A 72 -10.25 -2.74 8.57
CA MET A 72 -10.76 -3.69 7.56
C MET A 72 -10.81 -5.15 8.04
N ILE A 73 -10.10 -5.47 9.12
CA ILE A 73 -10.06 -6.82 9.73
C ILE A 73 -11.18 -7.01 10.77
N ARG A 74 -11.88 -5.95 11.17
CA ARG A 74 -13.09 -6.03 12.03
C ARG A 74 -14.39 -6.19 11.24
#